data_AF-A0A9N9B0X2-F1
#
_entry.id   AF-A0A9N9B0X2-F1
#
_cell.length_a   1.000
_cell.length_b   1.000
_cell.length_c   1.000
_cell.angle_alpha   90.00
_cell.angle_beta   90.00
_cell.angle_gamma   90.00
#
_symmetry.space_group_name_H-M   'P 1'
#
loop_
_entity.id
_entity.type
_entity.pdbx_description
1 polymer ?
#
loop_
_entity_poly.entity_id
_entity_poly.type
_entity_poly.pdbx_seq_one_letter_code
_entity_poly.pdbx_strand_id
1 'polypeptide(L)'
;MTIEDPQNYLEYNLNEHLHPARKALAEEIQKQHYEKFPYWPDEGETQESNVEILINGAYKSGNNFYIIWSCIGWIKVKDYVFSDNKYNASFDGKPDIKLVIFNFEKLQALENSAQKNYDKALESLGNAKELDWDEF
;
A
#
# COMPACT_ATOMS: atom_id res chain seq x y z
N MET A 1 -5.91 -24.36 -23.26
CA MET A 1 -5.59 -23.10 -22.58
C MET A 1 -6.33 -23.14 -21.26
N THR A 2 -5.66 -23.61 -20.23
CA THR A 2 -6.22 -23.82 -18.89
C THR A 2 -6.59 -22.46 -18.32
N ILE A 3 -7.83 -22.34 -17.85
CA ILE A 3 -8.30 -21.18 -17.10
C ILE A 3 -7.55 -21.25 -15.76
N GLU A 4 -6.45 -20.51 -15.66
CA GLU A 4 -5.79 -20.27 -14.39
C GLU A 4 -6.79 -19.58 -13.46
N ASP A 5 -6.87 -20.09 -12.23
CA ASP A 5 -7.80 -19.64 -11.21
C ASP A 5 -7.71 -18.10 -11.03
N PRO A 6 -8.80 -17.35 -11.24
CA PRO A 6 -8.81 -15.89 -11.13
C PRO A 6 -8.54 -15.34 -9.73
N GLN A 7 -8.49 -16.20 -8.70
CA GLN A 7 -7.99 -15.82 -7.38
C GLN A 7 -6.46 -15.73 -7.36
N ASN A 8 -5.77 -16.54 -8.17
CA ASN A 8 -4.30 -16.65 -8.20
C ASN A 8 -3.63 -15.46 -8.93
N TYR A 9 -4.34 -14.83 -9.88
CA TYR A 9 -3.81 -13.67 -10.63
C TYR A 9 -3.60 -12.41 -9.80
N LEU A 10 -4.36 -12.24 -8.70
CA LEU A 10 -4.20 -11.10 -7.80
C LEU A 10 -3.02 -11.29 -6.83
N GLU A 11 -2.77 -12.52 -6.36
CA GLU A 11 -1.71 -12.78 -5.38
C GLU A 11 -0.32 -12.64 -5.98
N TYR A 12 -0.12 -13.03 -7.24
CA TYR A 12 1.20 -12.96 -7.88
C TYR A 12 1.62 -11.55 -8.33
N ASN A 13 0.70 -10.57 -8.38
CA ASN A 13 1.04 -9.24 -8.90
C ASN A 13 0.50 -8.02 -8.14
N LEU A 14 -0.08 -8.22 -6.96
CA LEU A 14 -0.51 -7.10 -6.09
C LEU A 14 0.64 -6.14 -5.79
N ASN A 15 1.86 -6.65 -5.63
CA ASN A 15 3.07 -5.86 -5.39
C ASN A 15 3.33 -4.78 -6.45
N GLU A 16 3.19 -5.10 -7.73
CA GLU A 16 3.36 -4.11 -8.81
C GLU A 16 2.25 -3.07 -8.76
N HIS A 17 1.02 -3.53 -8.50
CA HIS A 17 -0.14 -2.66 -8.43
C HIS A 17 -0.12 -1.70 -7.23
N LEU A 18 0.58 -2.02 -6.15
CA LEU A 18 0.72 -1.17 -4.95
C LEU A 18 1.89 -0.18 -5.03
N HIS A 19 2.76 -0.27 -6.03
CA HIS A 19 3.94 0.60 -6.15
C HIS A 19 3.61 2.11 -6.07
N PRO A 20 2.55 2.64 -6.72
CA PRO A 20 2.21 4.06 -6.60
C PRO A 20 1.86 4.49 -5.17
N ALA A 21 1.13 3.65 -4.42
CA ALA A 21 0.78 3.92 -3.02
C ALA A 21 2.03 3.89 -2.13
N ARG A 22 2.88 2.88 -2.29
CA ARG A 22 4.17 2.75 -1.56
C ARG A 22 5.06 3.95 -1.81
N LYS A 23 5.17 4.40 -3.06
CA LYS A 23 5.96 5.57 -3.43
C LYS A 23 5.44 6.83 -2.75
N ALA A 24 4.14 7.09 -2.82
CA ALA A 24 3.53 8.26 -2.18
C ALA A 24 3.72 8.24 -0.66
N LEU A 25 3.61 7.05 -0.03
CA LEU A 25 3.87 6.88 1.40
C LEU A 25 5.34 7.16 1.75
N ALA A 26 6.28 6.62 0.98
CA ALA A 26 7.71 6.84 1.19
C ALA A 26 8.09 8.33 1.04
N GLU A 27 7.52 9.00 0.03
CA GLU A 27 7.73 10.44 -0.20
C GLU A 27 7.18 11.27 0.98
N GLU A 28 6.01 10.92 1.52
CA GLU A 28 5.43 11.62 2.68
C GLU A 28 6.26 11.42 3.95
N ILE A 29 6.71 10.17 4.22
CA ILE A 29 7.58 9.87 5.37
C ILE A 29 8.89 10.63 5.25
N GLN A 30 9.52 10.59 4.07
CA GLN A 30 10.75 11.30 3.79
C GLN A 30 10.57 12.80 4.00
N LYS A 31 9.54 13.39 3.39
CA LYS A 31 9.25 14.83 3.49
C LYS A 31 9.12 15.27 4.95
N GLN A 32 8.31 14.60 5.76
CA GLN A 32 8.12 14.99 7.15
C GLN A 32 9.38 14.80 8.01
N HIS A 33 10.16 13.73 7.78
CA HIS A 33 11.40 13.51 8.50
C HIS A 33 12.44 14.59 8.17
N TYR A 34 12.68 14.83 6.88
CA TYR A 34 13.70 15.79 6.44
C TYR A 34 13.25 17.26 6.51
N GLU A 35 11.97 17.54 6.77
CA GLU A 35 11.54 18.87 7.21
C GLU A 35 12.03 19.17 8.63
N LYS A 36 12.10 18.16 9.51
CA LYS A 36 12.67 18.29 10.87
C LYS A 36 14.19 18.20 10.88
N PHE A 37 14.75 17.33 10.06
CA PHE A 37 16.20 17.11 9.96
C PHE A 37 16.66 17.24 8.51
N PRO A 38 16.95 18.46 8.01
CA PRO A 38 17.26 18.67 6.58
C PRO A 38 18.53 17.99 6.08
N TYR A 39 19.37 17.48 6.97
CA TYR A 39 20.64 16.84 6.67
C TYR A 39 20.75 15.51 7.42
N TRP A 40 21.65 14.65 6.94
CA TRP A 40 22.04 13.46 7.70
C TRP A 40 22.80 13.88 8.97
N PRO A 41 22.71 13.08 10.05
CA PRO A 41 23.50 13.34 11.26
C PRO A 41 24.99 13.14 10.96
N ASP A 42 25.83 13.74 11.79
CA ASP A 42 27.28 13.57 11.72
C ASP A 42 27.69 12.11 12.04
N GLU A 43 28.93 11.75 11.68
CA GLU A 43 29.46 10.41 11.93
C GLU A 43 29.45 10.05 13.42
N GLY A 44 28.82 8.92 13.77
CA GLY A 44 28.64 8.49 15.16
C GLY A 44 27.43 9.10 15.86
N GLU A 45 26.74 10.04 15.23
CA GLU A 45 25.48 10.61 15.73
C GLU A 45 24.24 9.90 15.15
N THR A 46 23.10 10.13 15.80
CA THR A 46 21.81 9.60 15.37
C THR A 46 20.74 10.68 15.50
N GLN A 47 19.82 10.72 14.55
CA GLN A 47 18.62 11.55 14.65
C GLN A 47 17.38 10.69 14.49
N GLU A 48 16.32 11.05 15.20
CA GLU A 48 15.07 10.30 15.19
C GLU A 48 13.85 11.23 15.24
N SER A 49 12.79 10.84 14.53
CA SER A 49 11.49 11.49 14.65
C SER A 49 10.36 10.48 14.57
N ASN A 50 9.28 10.76 15.30
CA ASN A 50 7.98 10.19 14.99
C ASN A 50 7.34 11.01 13.86
N VAL A 51 6.97 10.33 12.78
CA VAL A 51 6.27 10.84 11.61
C VAL A 51 4.81 10.42 11.72
N GLU A 52 3.91 11.40 11.60
CA GLU A 52 2.47 11.14 11.54
C GLU A 52 2.10 10.81 10.11
N ILE A 53 1.54 9.62 9.89
CA ILE A 53 1.07 9.22 8.58
C ILE A 53 -0.43 9.46 8.54
N LEU A 54 -0.85 10.37 7.66
CA LEU A 54 -2.25 10.58 7.29
C LEU A 54 -2.31 10.88 5.79
N ILE A 55 -2.21 9.84 4.98
CA ILE A 55 -2.20 9.96 3.52
C ILE A 55 -3.17 8.96 2.90
N ASN A 56 -3.81 9.38 1.82
CA ASN A 56 -4.71 8.55 1.05
C ASN A 56 -4.58 8.89 -0.43
N GLY A 57 -5.10 8.02 -1.28
CA GLY A 57 -5.11 8.25 -2.71
C GLY A 57 -5.93 7.23 -3.46
N ALA A 58 -6.08 7.48 -4.76
CA ALA A 58 -6.71 6.55 -5.66
C ALA A 58 -6.06 6.61 -7.04
N TYR A 59 -5.94 5.46 -7.70
CA TYR A 59 -5.35 5.39 -9.04
C TYR A 59 -5.86 4.16 -9.81
N LYS A 60 -5.79 4.27 -11.14
CA LYS A 60 -5.96 3.11 -12.04
C LYS A 60 -4.66 2.32 -12.07
N SER A 61 -4.75 1.00 -12.03
CA SER A 61 -3.60 0.11 -12.10
C SER A 61 -3.82 -0.92 -13.21
N GLY A 62 -2.98 -0.89 -14.24
CA GLY A 62 -3.25 -1.59 -15.49
C GLY A 62 -4.58 -1.15 -16.13
N ASN A 63 -5.20 -2.06 -16.88
CA ASN A 63 -6.45 -1.76 -17.60
C ASN A 63 -7.73 -2.03 -16.78
N ASN A 64 -7.63 -2.89 -15.76
CA ASN A 64 -8.81 -3.50 -15.14
C ASN A 64 -8.98 -3.19 -13.66
N PHE A 65 -8.00 -2.54 -13.02
CA PHE A 65 -8.05 -2.25 -11.60
C PHE A 65 -8.16 -0.76 -11.30
N TYR A 66 -8.97 -0.45 -10.30
CA TYR A 66 -8.97 0.85 -9.62
C TYR A 66 -8.72 0.62 -8.15
N ILE A 67 -7.69 1.27 -7.61
CA ILE A 67 -7.23 1.08 -6.25
C ILE A 67 -7.47 2.37 -5.49
N ILE A 68 -8.13 2.26 -4.35
CA ILE A 68 -8.26 3.32 -3.35
C ILE A 68 -7.51 2.85 -2.12
N TRP A 69 -6.71 3.72 -1.53
CA TRP A 69 -5.87 3.38 -0.39
C TRP A 69 -5.84 4.51 0.63
N SER A 70 -5.61 4.14 1.88
CA SER A 70 -5.40 5.06 3.00
C SER A 70 -4.39 4.43 3.96
N CYS A 71 -3.48 5.24 4.48
CA CYS A 71 -2.55 4.87 5.53
C CYS A 71 -2.67 5.88 6.68
N ILE A 72 -2.90 5.38 7.89
CA ILE A 72 -3.08 6.19 9.10
C ILE A 72 -2.26 5.60 10.23
N GLY A 73 -1.45 6.42 10.91
CA GLY A 73 -0.75 5.98 12.11
C GLY A 73 0.55 6.75 12.31
N TRP A 74 1.51 6.07 12.93
CA TRP A 74 2.80 6.67 13.25
C TRP A 74 3.92 5.72 12.88
N ILE A 75 5.02 6.28 12.37
CA ILE A 75 6.26 5.57 12.16
C ILE A 75 7.41 6.35 12.78
N LYS A 76 8.29 5.66 13.49
CA LYS A 76 9.55 6.20 13.96
C LYS A 76 10.58 6.01 12.86
N VAL A 77 11.18 7.10 12.42
CA VAL A 77 12.31 7.11 11.51
C VAL A 77 13.56 7.41 12.32
N LYS A 78 14.60 6.60 12.15
CA LYS A 78 15.89 6.81 12.78
C LYS A 78 17.01 6.70 11.74
N ASP A 79 17.75 7.79 11.60
CA ASP A 79 18.92 7.90 10.74
C ASP A 79 20.20 7.81 11.57
N TYR A 80 21.21 7.12 11.04
CA TYR A 80 22.53 6.99 11.65
C TYR A 80 23.62 6.79 10.61
N VAL A 81 24.82 7.29 10.91
CA VAL A 81 26.02 7.13 10.08
C VAL A 81 27.07 6.36 10.86
N PHE A 82 27.36 5.14 10.40
CA PHE A 82 28.53 4.41 10.89
C PHE A 82 29.77 4.91 10.15
N SER A 83 30.88 5.01 10.87
CA SER A 83 32.20 5.29 10.30
C SER A 83 32.40 4.48 9.02
N ASP A 84 32.77 5.14 7.93
CA ASP A 84 32.86 4.67 6.52
C ASP A 84 31.80 5.24 5.54
N ASN A 85 31.27 6.45 5.76
CA ASN A 85 30.34 7.13 4.84
C ASN A 85 29.06 6.33 4.49
N LYS A 86 28.62 5.43 5.38
CA LYS A 86 27.39 4.65 5.17
C LYS A 86 26.21 5.32 5.89
N TYR A 87 25.29 5.86 5.10
CA TYR A 87 24.02 6.40 5.56
C TYR A 87 23.00 5.29 5.71
N ASN A 88 22.44 5.13 6.91
CA ASN A 88 21.46 4.10 7.19
C ASN A 88 20.23 4.71 7.84
N ALA A 89 19.05 4.28 7.39
CA ALA A 89 17.77 4.60 7.99
C ALA A 89 17.12 3.32 8.51
N SER A 90 16.42 3.44 9.64
CA SER A 90 15.58 2.39 10.18
C SER A 90 14.18 2.95 10.46
N PHE A 91 13.19 2.10 10.23
CA PHE A 91 11.78 2.44 10.36
C PHE A 91 11.14 1.47 11.35
N ASP A 92 10.46 2.01 12.35
CA ASP A 92 9.77 1.23 13.38
C ASP A 92 8.36 1.78 13.59
N GLY A 93 7.35 0.97 13.35
CA GLY A 93 5.95 1.37 13.43
C GLY A 93 5.03 0.38 12.72
N LYS A 94 3.75 0.46 13.05
CA LYS A 94 2.68 -0.34 12.43
C LYS A 94 1.49 0.56 12.12
N PRO A 95 1.58 1.41 11.09
CA PRO A 95 0.45 2.21 10.67
C PRO A 95 -0.64 1.32 10.06
N ASP A 96 -1.89 1.72 10.23
CA ASP A 96 -3.04 1.03 9.67
C ASP A 96 -3.19 1.37 8.19
N ILE A 97 -3.13 0.35 7.33
CA ILE A 97 -3.36 0.48 5.91
C ILE A 97 -4.71 -0.12 5.55
N LYS A 98 -5.50 0.65 4.80
CA LYS A 98 -6.78 0.20 4.23
C LYS A 98 -6.73 0.31 2.72
N LEU A 99 -7.15 -0.77 2.06
CA LEU A 99 -7.16 -0.89 0.61
C LEU A 99 -8.54 -1.31 0.13
N VAL A 100 -9.00 -0.67 -0.95
CA VAL A 100 -10.17 -1.09 -1.71
C VAL A 100 -9.74 -1.23 -3.16
N ILE A 101 -9.85 -2.44 -3.69
CA ILE A 101 -9.45 -2.76 -5.07
C ILE A 101 -10.70 -3.15 -5.84
N PHE A 102 -11.04 -2.35 -6.84
CA PHE A 102 -12.11 -2.63 -7.79
C PHE A 102 -11.51 -3.33 -9.00
N ASN A 103 -11.96 -4.55 -9.27
CA ASN A 103 -11.71 -5.22 -10.55
C ASN A 103 -12.92 -4.96 -11.46
N PHE A 104 -12.74 -4.12 -12.48
CA PHE A 104 -13.82 -3.69 -13.36
C PHE A 104 -14.43 -4.84 -14.18
N GLU A 105 -13.63 -5.82 -14.59
CA GLU A 105 -14.15 -6.99 -15.32
C GLU A 105 -15.07 -7.82 -14.43
N LYS A 106 -14.66 -8.08 -13.18
CA LYS A 106 -15.48 -8.81 -12.22
C LYS A 106 -16.74 -8.04 -11.84
N LEU A 107 -16.64 -6.72 -11.67
CA LEU A 107 -17.80 -5.86 -11.40
C LEU A 107 -18.80 -5.88 -12.55
N GLN A 108 -18.32 -5.78 -13.80
CA GLN A 108 -19.18 -5.86 -14.97
C GLN A 108 -19.83 -7.25 -15.12
N ALA A 109 -19.09 -8.32 -14.84
CA ALA A 109 -19.63 -9.68 -14.83
C ALA A 109 -20.70 -9.86 -13.74
N LEU A 110 -20.51 -9.27 -12.56
CA LEU A 110 -21.49 -9.26 -11.48
C LEU A 110 -22.75 -8.49 -11.87
N GLU A 111 -22.61 -7.29 -12.43
CA GLU A 111 -23.73 -6.46 -12.89
C GLU A 111 -24.56 -7.19 -13.95
N ASN A 112 -23.89 -7.79 -14.95
CA ASN A 112 -24.54 -8.59 -15.98
C ASN A 112 -25.26 -9.83 -15.41
N SER A 113 -24.74 -10.42 -14.34
CA SER A 113 -25.35 -11.57 -13.67
C SER A 113 -26.55 -11.16 -12.84
N ALA A 114 -26.45 -10.05 -12.10
CA ALA A 114 -27.53 -9.48 -11.31
C ALA A 114 -28.72 -9.06 -12.17
N GLN A 115 -28.48 -8.54 -13.37
CA GLN A 115 -29.54 -8.25 -14.35
C GLN A 115 -30.32 -9.49 -14.79
N LYS A 116 -29.68 -10.67 -14.80
CA LYS A 116 -30.31 -11.94 -15.19
C LYS A 116 -30.97 -12.66 -14.02
N ASN A 117 -30.32 -12.67 -12.86
CA ASN A 117 -30.80 -13.32 -11.65
C ASN A 117 -30.10 -12.70 -10.42
N TYR A 118 -30.83 -11.87 -9.69
CA TYR A 118 -30.32 -11.14 -8.53
C TYR A 118 -29.88 -12.07 -7.38
N ASP A 119 -30.70 -13.07 -7.03
CA ASP A 119 -30.44 -13.94 -5.88
C ASP A 119 -29.16 -14.77 -6.06
N LYS A 120 -28.94 -15.29 -7.28
CA LYS A 120 -27.69 -16.01 -7.59
C LYS A 120 -26.46 -15.11 -7.63
N ALA A 121 -26.62 -13.86 -8.04
CA ALA A 121 -25.52 -12.90 -8.01
C ALA A 121 -25.11 -12.57 -6.57
N LEU A 122 -26.07 -12.50 -5.65
CA LEU A 122 -25.81 -12.27 -4.23
C LEU A 122 -24.95 -13.38 -3.60
N GLU A 123 -25.20 -14.65 -3.96
CA GLU A 123 -24.41 -15.81 -3.50
C GLU A 123 -22.94 -15.76 -3.95
N SER A 124 -22.63 -15.01 -5.01
CA SER A 124 -21.28 -14.92 -5.60
C SER A 124 -20.37 -13.85 -4.97
N LEU A 125 -20.90 -13.04 -4.06
CA LEU A 125 -20.11 -12.03 -3.35
C LEU A 125 -19.16 -12.71 -2.35
N GLY A 126 -17.85 -12.51 -2.56
CA GLY A 126 -16.81 -12.98 -1.65
C GLY A 126 -16.63 -12.07 -0.42
N ASN A 127 -15.90 -12.58 0.57
CA ASN A 127 -15.53 -11.82 1.78
C ASN A 127 -14.32 -10.91 1.52
N ALA A 128 -14.19 -9.83 2.30
CA ALA A 128 -13.03 -8.95 2.28
C ALA A 128 -11.76 -9.69 2.75
N LYS A 129 -10.62 -9.42 2.09
CA LYS A 129 -9.28 -9.85 2.55
C LYS A 129 -8.69 -8.71 3.39
N GLU A 130 -8.26 -9.03 4.61
CA GLU A 130 -7.48 -8.13 5.44
C GLU A 130 -6.02 -8.19 4.96
N LEU A 131 -5.36 -7.04 4.90
CA LEU A 131 -3.94 -6.91 4.57
C LEU A 131 -3.25 -6.31 5.77
N ASP A 132 -2.13 -6.91 6.18
CA ASP A 132 -1.29 -6.35 7.23
C ASP A 132 -0.16 -5.46 6.67
N TRP A 133 0.57 -4.80 7.57
CA TRP A 133 1.71 -3.96 7.21
C TRP A 133 2.86 -4.75 6.57
N ASP A 134 3.03 -6.03 6.93
CA ASP A 134 4.11 -6.87 6.42
C ASP A 134 3.79 -7.40 4.99
N GLU A 135 2.51 -7.39 4.61
CA GLU A 135 1.99 -7.72 3.29
C GLU A 135 1.87 -6.50 2.35
N PHE A 136 1.99 -5.28 2.90
CA PHE A 136 1.96 -4.02 2.13
C PHE A 136 3.36 -3.52 1.77
#